data_AF-A0A0K8SHA3-F1
#
_entry.id   AF-A0A0K8SHA3-F1
#
_cell.length_a   1.000
_cell.length_b   1.000
_cell.length_c   1.000
_cell.angle_alpha   90.00
_cell.angle_beta   90.00
_cell.angle_gamma   90.00
#
_symmetry.space_group_name_H-M   'P 1'
#
loop_
_entity.id
_entity.type
_entity.pdbx_description
1 polymer ?
#
loop_
_entity_poly.entity_id
_entity_poly.type
_entity_poly.pdbx_seq_one_letter_code
_entity_poly.pdbx_strand_id
1 'polypeptide(L)'
;GTTQGDPLGMLMYAVGTLPLIQKLKDPRWRQNWYADDSACVAKLQDIREWFNILQREGPKWGYHPEPAKSFLIIKPGLEEAAHSIFADLNVRIVHSHRFLGGVVGPAQAKKEFVVEKVKEWVEHTKNFALAAKKSPHPAYAAFTKSLQSEWDFVQRVVGDCNAEYSPLAAAIKQYFTPALNGREVSDTENTLFSFPTRMGGLAIKDPVDTAQHAFTLSKEATAVLSSSLQSGGE
;
A
#
# COMPACT_ATOMS: atom_id res chain seq x y z
N GLY A 1 -1.30 -7.32 -27.89
CA GLY A 1 -1.90 -7.75 -26.62
C GLY A 1 -1.30 -9.08 -26.24
N THR A 2 -1.04 -9.31 -24.95
CA THR A 2 -0.61 -10.59 -24.39
C THR A 2 -1.77 -11.22 -23.62
N THR A 3 -1.83 -12.55 -23.55
CA THR A 3 -2.92 -13.26 -22.87
C THR A 3 -2.78 -13.11 -21.35
N GLN A 4 -3.85 -12.73 -20.65
CA GLN A 4 -3.86 -12.72 -19.19
C GLN A 4 -3.64 -14.14 -18.65
N GLY A 5 -2.70 -14.29 -17.72
CA GLY A 5 -2.29 -15.59 -17.19
C GLY A 5 -1.12 -16.25 -17.92
N ASP A 6 -0.63 -15.67 -19.03
CA ASP A 6 0.63 -16.08 -19.65
C ASP A 6 1.82 -15.66 -18.74
N PRO A 7 2.66 -16.60 -18.27
CA PRO A 7 3.83 -16.29 -17.46
C PRO A 7 4.80 -15.29 -18.10
N LEU A 8 4.84 -15.19 -19.43
CA LEU A 8 5.71 -14.27 -20.17
C LEU A 8 5.05 -12.92 -20.48
N GLY A 9 3.72 -12.82 -20.35
CA GLY A 9 2.97 -11.65 -20.79
C GLY A 9 3.42 -10.35 -20.13
N MET A 10 3.70 -10.39 -18.82
CA MET A 10 4.18 -9.22 -18.07
C MET A 10 5.63 -8.84 -18.38
N LEU A 11 6.49 -9.82 -18.68
CA LEU A 11 7.87 -9.54 -19.10
C LEU A 11 7.90 -8.85 -20.46
N MET A 12 7.10 -9.35 -21.40
CA MET A 12 6.95 -8.72 -22.72
C MET A 12 6.40 -7.30 -22.60
N TYR A 13 5.42 -7.09 -21.72
CA TYR A 13 4.88 -5.76 -21.46
C TYR A 13 5.93 -4.81 -20.85
N ALA A 14 6.69 -5.28 -19.86
CA ALA A 14 7.76 -4.49 -19.25
C ALA A 14 8.84 -4.10 -20.26
N VAL A 15 9.29 -5.03 -21.10
CA VAL A 15 10.28 -4.76 -22.16
C VAL A 15 9.71 -3.82 -23.21
N GLY A 16 8.46 -4.02 -23.63
CA GLY A 16 7.80 -3.20 -24.66
C GLY A 16 7.55 -1.76 -24.23
N THR A 17 7.31 -1.52 -22.94
CA THR A 17 7.08 -0.17 -22.39
C THR A 17 8.37 0.55 -21.99
N LEU A 18 9.49 -0.16 -21.83
CA LEU A 18 10.75 0.44 -21.39
C LEU A 18 11.23 1.65 -22.24
N PRO A 19 11.15 1.63 -23.58
CA PRO A 19 11.53 2.79 -24.38
C PRO A 19 10.64 4.02 -24.14
N LEU A 20 9.34 3.82 -23.87
CA LEU A 20 8.42 4.90 -23.47
C LEU A 20 8.85 5.48 -22.12
N ILE A 21 9.12 4.62 -21.15
CA ILE A 21 9.55 5.01 -19.80
C ILE A 21 10.84 5.85 -19.88
N GLN A 22 11.82 5.40 -20.67
CA GLN A 22 13.08 6.12 -20.89
C GLN A 22 12.85 7.47 -21.60
N LYS A 23 11.98 7.51 -22.61
CA LYS A 23 11.65 8.73 -23.35
C LYS A 23 10.97 9.79 -22.49
N LEU A 24 10.23 9.37 -21.47
CA LEU A 24 9.59 10.26 -20.51
C LEU A 24 10.54 10.76 -19.40
N LYS A 25 11.78 10.26 -19.31
CA LYS A 25 12.72 10.67 -18.25
C LYS A 25 13.19 12.12 -18.48
N ASP A 26 12.97 12.97 -17.49
CA ASP A 26 13.41 14.39 -17.48
C ASP A 26 13.76 14.79 -16.04
N PRO A 27 14.82 15.59 -15.80
CA PRO A 27 15.17 16.07 -14.45
C PRO A 27 14.08 16.88 -13.73
N ARG A 28 13.12 17.46 -14.46
CA ARG A 28 12.03 18.28 -13.89
C ARG A 28 11.01 17.49 -13.09
N TRP A 29 10.93 16.18 -13.30
CA TRP A 29 9.95 15.33 -12.62
C TRP A 29 10.53 14.00 -12.17
N ARG A 30 9.82 13.35 -11.26
CA ARG A 30 10.08 11.96 -10.85
C ARG A 30 8.90 11.10 -11.25
N GLN A 31 9.16 10.02 -11.96
CA GLN A 31 8.13 9.07 -12.38
C GLN A 31 8.34 7.71 -11.72
N ASN A 32 7.24 6.99 -11.54
CA ASN A 32 7.21 5.60 -11.08
C ASN A 32 6.28 4.80 -12.01
N TRP A 33 6.63 3.54 -12.27
CA TRP A 33 5.89 2.63 -13.11
C TRP A 33 5.74 1.29 -12.39
N TYR A 34 4.51 0.85 -12.20
CA TYR A 34 4.19 -0.48 -11.70
C TYR A 34 3.21 -1.13 -12.67
N ALA A 35 3.71 -2.03 -13.51
CA ALA A 35 2.94 -2.51 -14.66
C ALA A 35 2.41 -1.33 -15.51
N ASP A 36 1.11 -1.25 -15.73
CA ASP A 36 0.43 -0.17 -16.45
C ASP A 36 0.13 1.07 -15.58
N ASP A 37 0.23 0.98 -14.26
CA ASP A 37 0.10 2.12 -13.37
C ASP A 37 1.34 3.01 -13.46
N SER A 38 1.22 4.12 -14.18
CA SER A 38 2.23 5.17 -14.24
C SER A 38 1.86 6.33 -13.31
N ALA A 39 2.87 6.90 -12.65
CA ALA A 39 2.71 8.05 -11.76
C ALA A 39 3.86 9.03 -11.93
N CYS A 40 3.58 10.31 -11.73
CA CYS A 40 4.55 11.40 -11.82
C CYS A 40 4.36 12.41 -10.69
N VAL A 41 5.47 12.89 -10.14
CA VAL A 41 5.53 13.93 -9.11
C VAL A 41 6.40 15.08 -9.60
N ALA A 42 5.81 16.26 -9.72
CA ALA A 42 6.48 17.51 -10.10
C ALA A 42 5.60 18.73 -9.79
N LYS A 43 5.96 19.91 -10.29
CA LYS A 43 5.07 21.08 -10.29
C LYS A 43 3.92 20.86 -11.29
N LEU A 44 2.79 21.54 -11.11
CA LEU A 44 1.59 21.32 -11.94
C LEU A 44 1.85 21.41 -13.45
N GLN A 45 2.60 22.41 -13.90
CA GLN A 45 2.95 22.58 -15.32
C GLN A 45 3.82 21.44 -15.84
N ASP A 46 4.80 21.00 -15.04
CA ASP A 46 5.68 19.88 -15.40
C ASP A 46 4.90 18.56 -15.46
N ILE A 47 3.95 18.34 -14.57
CA ILE A 47 3.03 17.17 -14.62
C ILE A 47 2.20 17.21 -15.90
N ARG A 48 1.67 18.39 -16.27
CA ARG A 48 0.87 18.56 -17.49
C ARG A 48 1.70 18.23 -18.74
N GLU A 49 2.94 18.70 -18.79
CA GLU A 49 3.86 18.40 -19.89
C GLU A 49 4.21 16.92 -19.95
N TRP A 50 4.57 16.30 -18.82
CA TRP A 50 4.81 14.86 -18.74
C TRP A 50 3.62 14.06 -19.27
N PHE A 51 2.40 14.42 -18.85
CA PHE A 51 1.18 13.74 -19.29
C PHE A 51 0.91 13.95 -20.79
N ASN A 52 1.19 15.14 -21.35
CA ASN A 52 1.11 15.39 -22.79
C ASN A 52 2.06 14.51 -23.59
N ILE A 53 3.32 14.36 -23.13
CA ILE A 53 4.29 13.47 -23.77
C ILE A 53 3.78 12.03 -23.68
N LEU A 54 3.25 11.63 -22.53
CA LEU A 54 2.70 10.30 -22.33
C LEU A 54 1.51 10.01 -23.26
N GLN A 55 0.57 10.94 -23.45
CA GLN A 55 -0.54 10.78 -24.38
C GLN A 55 -0.09 10.74 -25.85
N ARG A 56 0.96 11.49 -26.21
CA ARG A 56 1.49 11.51 -27.58
C ARG A 56 2.32 10.27 -27.91
N GLU A 57 3.17 9.84 -26.99
CA GLU A 57 4.13 8.77 -27.22
C GLU A 57 3.59 7.40 -26.80
N GLY A 58 2.78 7.33 -25.76
CA GLY A 58 2.22 6.09 -25.23
C GLY A 58 1.61 5.18 -26.30
N PRO A 59 0.71 5.68 -27.16
CA PRO A 59 0.05 4.85 -28.17
C PRO A 59 1.00 4.15 -29.14
N LYS A 60 2.19 4.71 -29.37
CA LYS A 60 3.22 4.09 -30.24
C LYS A 60 3.80 2.81 -29.63
N TRP A 61 3.64 2.62 -28.33
CA TRP A 61 4.10 1.48 -27.55
C TRP A 61 2.93 0.63 -27.03
N GLY A 62 1.70 0.88 -27.50
CA GLY A 62 0.49 0.21 -27.03
C GLY A 62 0.03 0.62 -25.62
N TYR A 63 0.56 1.72 -25.09
CA TYR A 63 0.13 2.31 -23.82
C TYR A 63 -0.88 3.45 -24.08
N HIS A 64 -2.11 3.32 -23.62
CA HIS A 64 -3.17 4.31 -23.89
C HIS A 64 -3.63 4.95 -22.58
N PRO A 65 -3.07 6.12 -22.20
CA PRO A 65 -3.47 6.81 -20.98
C PRO A 65 -4.92 7.26 -21.07
N GLU A 66 -5.68 7.07 -19.99
CA GLU A 66 -7.08 7.45 -19.91
C GLU A 66 -7.26 8.61 -18.91
N PRO A 67 -7.35 9.86 -19.37
CA PRO A 67 -7.42 11.02 -18.47
C PRO A 67 -8.59 10.95 -17.49
N ALA A 68 -9.75 10.45 -17.94
CA ALA A 68 -10.96 10.32 -17.14
C ALA A 68 -10.84 9.35 -15.93
N LYS A 69 -9.90 8.40 -16.01
CA LYS A 69 -9.57 7.47 -14.92
C LYS A 69 -8.33 7.90 -14.13
N SER A 70 -7.63 8.93 -14.60
CA SER A 70 -6.42 9.43 -13.96
C SER A 70 -6.77 10.37 -12.81
N PHE A 71 -5.90 10.41 -11.79
CA PHE A 71 -6.05 11.26 -10.63
C PHE A 71 -4.89 12.26 -10.55
N LEU A 72 -5.20 13.54 -10.37
CA LEU A 72 -4.23 14.57 -10.04
C LEU A 72 -4.32 14.89 -8.55
N ILE A 73 -3.31 14.48 -7.79
CA ILE A 73 -3.25 14.71 -6.36
C ILE A 73 -2.56 16.06 -6.09
N ILE A 74 -3.28 17.01 -5.50
CA ILE A 74 -2.79 18.37 -5.26
C ILE A 74 -2.72 18.72 -3.77
N LYS A 75 -1.82 19.65 -3.44
CA LYS A 75 -1.81 20.31 -2.13
C LYS A 75 -2.92 21.39 -2.07
N PRO A 76 -3.44 21.71 -0.87
CA PRO A 76 -4.43 22.78 -0.72
C PRO A 76 -3.94 24.12 -1.29
N GLY A 77 -4.84 24.87 -1.92
CA GLY A 77 -4.55 26.18 -2.52
C GLY A 77 -4.09 26.13 -3.97
N LEU A 78 -4.12 24.97 -4.61
CA LEU A 78 -3.76 24.77 -6.02
C LEU A 78 -4.96 24.42 -6.90
N GLU A 79 -6.18 24.46 -6.37
CA GLU A 79 -7.40 23.98 -7.01
C GLU A 79 -7.68 24.77 -8.30
N GLU A 80 -7.70 26.12 -8.22
CA GLU A 80 -7.95 26.97 -9.39
C GLU A 80 -6.90 26.76 -10.49
N ALA A 81 -5.62 26.72 -10.10
CA ALA A 81 -4.52 26.50 -11.04
C ALA A 81 -4.61 25.11 -11.68
N ALA A 82 -4.91 24.07 -10.89
CA ALA A 82 -5.06 22.71 -11.39
C ALA A 82 -6.25 22.58 -12.34
N HIS A 83 -7.40 23.14 -11.98
CA HIS A 83 -8.59 23.18 -12.84
C HIS A 83 -8.33 23.94 -14.14
N SER A 84 -7.56 25.03 -14.11
CA SER A 84 -7.20 25.79 -15.31
C SER A 84 -6.23 25.02 -16.21
N ILE A 85 -5.15 24.46 -15.66
CA ILE A 85 -4.09 23.78 -16.43
C ILE A 85 -4.57 22.46 -17.04
N PHE A 86 -5.46 21.76 -16.33
CA PHE A 86 -6.01 20.47 -16.76
C PHE A 86 -7.45 20.61 -17.27
N ALA A 87 -7.94 21.81 -17.57
CA ALA A 87 -9.33 22.05 -17.98
C ALA A 87 -9.77 21.24 -19.20
N ASP A 88 -8.84 21.00 -20.12
CA ASP A 88 -9.08 20.24 -21.35
C ASP A 88 -9.08 18.72 -21.12
N LEU A 89 -8.69 18.28 -19.93
CA LEU A 89 -8.66 16.88 -19.53
C LEU A 89 -9.69 16.63 -18.42
N ASN A 90 -10.47 15.56 -18.55
CA ASN A 90 -11.42 15.17 -17.51
C ASN A 90 -10.73 14.44 -16.33
N VAL A 91 -9.56 14.91 -15.89
CA VAL A 91 -8.78 14.32 -14.79
C VAL A 91 -9.45 14.61 -13.46
N ARG A 92 -9.44 13.63 -12.56
CA ARG A 92 -10.01 13.78 -11.21
C ARG A 92 -9.00 14.48 -10.30
N ILE A 93 -9.30 15.73 -9.94
CA ILE A 93 -8.48 16.51 -9.00
C ILE A 93 -8.89 16.16 -7.57
N VAL A 94 -7.92 15.72 -6.76
CA VAL A 94 -8.15 15.24 -5.39
C VAL A 94 -7.02 15.67 -4.45
N HIS A 95 -7.25 15.65 -3.14
CA HIS A 95 -6.20 15.89 -2.14
C HIS A 95 -5.52 14.62 -1.62
N SER A 96 -6.16 13.48 -1.83
CA SER A 96 -5.61 12.17 -1.49
C SER A 96 -6.12 11.11 -2.44
N HIS A 97 -5.31 10.08 -2.65
CA HIS A 97 -5.72 8.90 -3.40
C HIS A 97 -4.99 7.65 -2.94
N ARG A 98 -5.60 6.50 -3.19
CA ARG A 98 -4.98 5.18 -3.00
C ARG A 98 -3.94 4.95 -4.09
N PHE A 99 -2.77 4.45 -3.72
CA PHE A 99 -1.70 4.18 -4.69
C PHE A 99 -0.86 2.99 -4.23
N LEU A 100 -0.81 1.93 -5.04
CA LEU A 100 -0.05 0.69 -4.80
C LEU A 100 -0.20 0.12 -3.37
N GLY A 101 -1.44 0.13 -2.86
CA GLY A 101 -1.74 -0.37 -1.52
C GLY A 101 -1.53 0.63 -0.38
N GLY A 102 -0.96 1.80 -0.64
CA GLY A 102 -0.83 2.93 0.30
C GLY A 102 -1.76 4.11 -0.02
N VAL A 103 -1.52 5.23 0.66
CA VAL A 103 -2.23 6.51 0.44
C VAL A 103 -1.21 7.63 0.19
N VAL A 104 -1.40 8.36 -0.90
CA VAL A 104 -0.72 9.63 -1.15
C VAL A 104 -1.68 10.75 -0.76
N GLY A 105 -1.24 11.67 0.10
CA GLY A 105 -2.08 12.73 0.63
C GLY A 105 -1.67 13.19 2.03
N PRO A 106 -2.48 14.03 2.70
CA PRO A 106 -2.21 14.52 4.05
C PRO A 106 -2.21 13.38 5.08
N ALA A 107 -1.59 13.62 6.23
CA ALA A 107 -1.50 12.65 7.33
C ALA A 107 -2.89 12.16 7.78
N GLN A 108 -3.87 13.05 7.81
CA GLN A 108 -5.26 12.72 8.17
C GLN A 108 -5.87 11.66 7.25
N ALA A 109 -5.68 11.77 5.93
CA ALA A 109 -6.19 10.80 4.97
C ALA A 109 -5.52 9.41 5.11
N LYS A 110 -4.24 9.38 5.52
CA LYS A 110 -3.55 8.11 5.83
C LYS A 110 -4.17 7.43 7.05
N LYS A 111 -4.41 8.21 8.12
CA LYS A 111 -5.03 7.72 9.36
C LYS A 111 -6.44 7.20 9.11
N GLU A 112 -7.26 7.94 8.39
CA GLU A 112 -8.62 7.53 8.02
C GLU A 112 -8.62 6.21 7.25
N PHE A 113 -7.71 6.06 6.28
CA PHE A 113 -7.56 4.80 5.57
C PHE A 113 -7.20 3.62 6.50
N VAL A 114 -6.24 3.81 7.42
CA VAL A 114 -5.84 2.76 8.37
C VAL A 114 -6.97 2.44 9.33
N VAL A 115 -7.72 3.44 9.81
CA VAL A 115 -8.89 3.24 10.68
C VAL A 115 -9.95 2.39 10.00
N GLU A 116 -10.28 2.64 8.73
CA GLU A 116 -11.24 1.82 7.99
C GLU A 116 -10.75 0.36 7.83
N LYS A 117 -9.46 0.16 7.53
CA LYS A 117 -8.88 -1.19 7.48
C LYS A 117 -8.88 -1.91 8.83
N VAL A 118 -8.56 -1.19 9.90
CA VAL A 118 -8.59 -1.72 11.25
C VAL A 118 -10.00 -2.17 11.64
N LYS A 119 -11.05 -1.44 11.26
CA LYS A 119 -12.44 -1.88 11.47
C LYS A 119 -12.72 -3.23 10.80
N GLU A 120 -12.32 -3.39 9.53
CA GLU A 120 -12.46 -4.67 8.81
C GLU A 120 -11.73 -5.81 9.54
N TRP A 121 -10.47 -5.59 9.92
CA TRP A 121 -9.66 -6.60 10.61
C TRP A 121 -10.14 -6.93 12.02
N VAL A 122 -10.73 -5.97 12.74
CA VAL A 122 -11.38 -6.23 14.04
C VAL A 122 -12.53 -7.20 13.87
N GLU A 123 -13.38 -7.00 12.87
CA GLU A 123 -14.49 -7.93 12.59
C GLU A 123 -13.98 -9.29 12.13
N HIS A 124 -12.95 -9.34 11.29
CA HIS A 124 -12.30 -10.60 10.91
C HIS A 124 -11.70 -11.32 12.13
N THR A 125 -11.04 -10.59 13.04
CA THR A 125 -10.49 -11.15 14.27
C THR A 125 -11.55 -11.80 15.15
N LYS A 126 -12.74 -11.19 15.26
CA LYS A 126 -13.89 -11.79 15.96
C LYS A 126 -14.37 -13.07 15.28
N ASN A 127 -14.43 -13.09 13.94
CA ASN A 127 -14.80 -14.29 13.19
C ASN A 127 -13.78 -15.42 13.37
N PHE A 128 -12.48 -15.09 13.36
CA PHE A 128 -11.40 -16.03 13.67
C PHE A 128 -11.50 -16.58 15.10
N ALA A 129 -11.90 -15.75 16.07
CA ALA A 129 -12.14 -16.20 17.43
C ALA A 129 -13.29 -17.23 17.50
N LEU A 130 -14.38 -17.04 16.73
CA LEU A 130 -15.46 -18.03 16.65
C LEU A 130 -14.98 -19.37 16.07
N ALA A 131 -14.14 -19.32 15.03
CA ALA A 131 -13.55 -20.52 14.43
C ALA A 131 -12.59 -21.22 15.41
N ALA A 132 -11.78 -20.46 16.14
CA ALA A 132 -10.79 -20.98 17.07
C ALA A 132 -11.40 -21.83 18.19
N LYS A 133 -12.64 -21.54 18.63
CA LYS A 133 -13.37 -22.35 19.62
C LYS A 133 -13.58 -23.81 19.18
N LYS A 134 -13.72 -24.05 17.88
CA LYS A 134 -13.94 -25.40 17.31
C LYS A 134 -12.66 -26.00 16.74
N SER A 135 -11.81 -25.16 16.15
CA SER A 135 -10.62 -25.59 15.42
C SER A 135 -9.47 -24.62 15.70
N PRO A 136 -8.87 -24.69 16.90
CA PRO A 136 -7.89 -23.69 17.35
C PRO A 136 -6.64 -23.67 16.47
N HIS A 137 -6.11 -24.83 16.10
CA HIS A 137 -4.89 -24.89 15.30
C HIS A 137 -5.06 -24.34 13.86
N PRO A 138 -6.09 -24.74 13.08
CA PRO A 138 -6.35 -24.11 11.79
C PRO A 138 -6.63 -22.61 11.88
N ALA A 139 -7.40 -22.17 12.89
CA ALA A 139 -7.68 -20.75 13.09
C ALA A 139 -6.40 -19.96 13.37
N TYR A 140 -5.51 -20.50 14.22
CA TYR A 140 -4.19 -19.94 14.48
C TYR A 140 -3.32 -19.83 13.22
N ALA A 141 -3.23 -20.91 12.43
CA ALA A 141 -2.45 -20.92 11.20
C ALA A 141 -2.97 -19.88 10.20
N ALA A 142 -4.28 -19.85 9.96
CA ALA A 142 -4.88 -18.89 9.03
C ALA A 142 -4.81 -17.45 9.56
N PHE A 143 -4.92 -17.22 10.87
CA PHE A 143 -4.74 -15.90 11.47
C PHE A 143 -3.31 -15.37 11.26
N THR A 144 -2.30 -16.17 11.63
CA THR A 144 -0.89 -15.74 11.58
C THR A 144 -0.30 -15.70 10.18
N LYS A 145 -0.82 -16.50 9.24
CA LYS A 145 -0.31 -16.59 7.85
C LYS A 145 -1.12 -15.77 6.85
N SER A 146 -2.41 -15.57 7.09
CA SER A 146 -3.28 -14.81 6.18
C SER A 146 -3.62 -13.45 6.77
N LEU A 147 -4.47 -13.41 7.80
CA LEU A 147 -5.06 -12.16 8.29
C LEU A 147 -3.97 -11.18 8.78
N GLN A 148 -2.98 -11.67 9.54
CA GLN A 148 -1.85 -10.84 10.00
C GLN A 148 -0.99 -10.30 8.86
N SER A 149 -0.88 -11.03 7.76
CA SER A 149 -0.11 -10.61 6.59
C SER A 149 -0.75 -9.41 5.87
N GLU A 150 -2.06 -9.21 6.01
CA GLU A 150 -2.77 -8.08 5.40
C GLU A 150 -2.35 -6.74 6.02
N TRP A 151 -2.36 -6.63 7.35
CA TRP A 151 -1.88 -5.40 7.99
C TRP A 151 -0.37 -5.29 7.97
N ASP A 152 0.39 -6.40 8.03
CA ASP A 152 1.84 -6.37 7.82
C ASP A 152 2.17 -5.74 6.44
N PHE A 153 1.35 -5.97 5.40
CA PHE A 153 1.48 -5.27 4.12
C PHE A 153 1.18 -3.77 4.25
N VAL A 154 0.06 -3.39 4.88
CA VAL A 154 -0.33 -1.98 5.02
C VAL A 154 0.69 -1.19 5.85
N GLN A 155 1.21 -1.75 6.94
CA GLN A 155 2.23 -1.14 7.77
C GLN A 155 3.54 -0.87 7.00
N ARG A 156 3.87 -1.67 5.99
CA ARG A 156 5.05 -1.43 5.13
C ARG A 156 4.89 -0.26 4.17
N VAL A 157 3.66 0.14 3.85
CA VAL A 157 3.36 1.19 2.85
C VAL A 157 2.70 2.45 3.43
N VAL A 158 2.21 2.39 4.68
CA VAL A 158 1.63 3.53 5.40
C VAL A 158 2.28 3.66 6.79
N GLY A 159 3.12 4.68 6.95
CA GLY A 159 3.74 5.05 8.23
C GLY A 159 2.91 6.03 9.06
N ASP A 160 3.40 6.32 10.27
CA ASP A 160 2.88 7.34 11.20
C ASP A 160 1.41 7.13 11.64
N CYS A 161 0.98 5.87 11.69
CA CYS A 161 -0.41 5.48 12.03
C CYS A 161 -0.46 4.38 13.11
N ASN A 162 0.51 4.34 14.03
CA ASN A 162 0.62 3.27 15.04
C ASN A 162 -0.59 3.21 15.97
N ALA A 163 -1.05 4.37 16.45
CA ALA A 163 -2.14 4.46 17.42
C ALA A 163 -3.46 3.93 16.85
N GLU A 164 -3.63 4.01 15.54
CA GLU A 164 -4.80 3.63 14.78
C GLU A 164 -4.98 2.09 14.79
N TYR A 165 -3.93 1.31 15.06
CA TYR A 165 -4.00 -0.14 15.24
C TYR A 165 -4.44 -0.59 16.64
N SER A 166 -4.58 0.32 17.61
CA SER A 166 -4.96 -0.02 19.00
C SER A 166 -6.27 -0.81 19.10
N PRO A 167 -7.34 -0.51 18.32
CA PRO A 167 -8.56 -1.31 18.34
C PRO A 167 -8.33 -2.75 17.88
N LEU A 168 -7.44 -2.98 16.93
CA LEU A 168 -7.08 -4.33 16.48
C LEU A 168 -6.30 -5.08 17.55
N ALA A 169 -5.30 -4.44 18.17
CA ALA A 169 -4.54 -5.02 19.28
C ALA A 169 -5.47 -5.42 20.44
N ALA A 170 -6.43 -4.56 20.78
CA ALA A 170 -7.46 -4.86 21.78
C ALA A 170 -8.34 -6.04 21.36
N ALA A 171 -8.79 -6.10 20.11
CA ALA A 171 -9.61 -7.20 19.61
C ALA A 171 -8.89 -8.56 19.65
N ILE A 172 -7.59 -8.57 19.35
CA ILE A 172 -6.76 -9.78 19.45
C ILE A 172 -6.73 -10.29 20.90
N LYS A 173 -6.43 -9.41 21.86
CA LYS A 173 -6.33 -9.73 23.29
C LYS A 173 -7.69 -10.13 23.90
N GLN A 174 -8.76 -9.48 23.47
CA GLN A 174 -10.11 -9.68 24.03
C GLN A 174 -10.83 -10.89 23.45
N TYR A 175 -10.68 -11.16 22.13
CA TYR A 175 -11.49 -12.17 21.44
C TYR A 175 -10.64 -13.36 20.99
N PHE A 176 -9.54 -13.11 20.29
CA PHE A 176 -8.83 -14.18 19.59
C PHE A 176 -7.96 -15.02 20.50
N THR A 177 -7.08 -14.41 21.31
CA THR A 177 -6.18 -15.17 22.19
C THR A 177 -6.93 -15.98 23.25
N PRO A 178 -8.04 -15.50 23.86
CA PRO A 178 -8.81 -16.33 24.79
C PRO A 178 -9.51 -17.49 24.08
N ALA A 179 -10.10 -17.24 22.90
CA ALA A 179 -10.77 -18.29 22.13
C ALA A 179 -9.80 -19.38 21.65
N LEU A 180 -8.56 -19.01 21.32
CA LEU A 180 -7.51 -19.94 20.92
C LEU A 180 -7.06 -20.84 22.08
N ASN A 181 -6.99 -20.30 23.30
CA ASN A 181 -6.54 -21.02 24.49
C ASN A 181 -7.67 -21.72 25.25
N GLY A 182 -8.93 -21.42 24.92
CA GLY A 182 -10.11 -21.95 25.62
C GLY A 182 -10.30 -21.40 27.04
N ARG A 183 -9.58 -20.32 27.40
CA ARG A 183 -9.63 -19.65 28.71
C ARG A 183 -9.23 -18.19 28.59
N GLU A 184 -9.44 -17.43 29.66
CA GLU A 184 -8.89 -16.09 29.79
C GLU A 184 -7.35 -16.10 29.76
N VAL A 185 -6.79 -15.06 29.14
CA VAL A 185 -5.36 -14.87 28.89
C VAL A 185 -4.96 -13.53 29.50
N SER A 186 -3.97 -13.54 30.38
CA SER A 186 -3.44 -12.34 31.03
C SER A 186 -2.62 -11.47 30.06
N ASP A 187 -2.35 -10.22 30.42
CA ASP A 187 -1.50 -9.32 29.62
C ASP A 187 -0.07 -9.86 29.46
N THR A 188 0.46 -10.51 30.49
CA THR A 188 1.78 -11.16 30.44
C THR A 188 1.80 -12.30 29.42
N GLU A 189 0.75 -13.11 29.37
CA GLU A 189 0.62 -14.18 28.38
C GLU A 189 0.42 -13.63 26.96
N ASN A 190 -0.40 -12.60 26.80
CA ASN A 190 -0.55 -11.91 25.51
C ASN A 190 0.80 -11.34 25.02
N THR A 191 1.60 -10.78 25.92
CA THR A 191 2.96 -10.33 25.61
C THR A 191 3.84 -11.50 25.14
N LEU A 192 3.82 -12.63 25.86
CA LEU A 192 4.55 -13.84 25.47
C LEU A 192 4.10 -14.36 24.08
N PHE A 193 2.78 -14.39 23.82
CA PHE A 193 2.23 -14.85 22.54
C PHE A 193 2.63 -13.97 21.35
N SER A 194 2.97 -12.71 21.59
CA SER A 194 3.47 -11.79 20.56
C SER A 194 4.84 -12.17 20.01
N PHE A 195 5.65 -12.88 20.81
CA PHE A 195 6.99 -13.26 20.41
C PHE A 195 7.01 -14.36 19.34
N PRO A 196 8.08 -14.46 18.55
CA PRO A 196 8.28 -15.58 17.63
C PRO A 196 8.28 -16.95 18.34
N THR A 197 7.92 -18.00 17.60
CA THR A 197 7.91 -19.38 18.11
C THR A 197 9.27 -19.84 18.65
N ARG A 198 10.38 -19.40 18.04
CA ARG A 198 11.75 -19.66 18.53
C ARG A 198 12.05 -19.06 19.91
N MET A 199 11.22 -18.14 20.39
CA MET A 199 11.29 -17.51 21.71
C MET A 199 10.16 -18.00 22.64
N GLY A 200 9.46 -19.08 22.29
CA GLY A 200 8.36 -19.64 23.07
C GLY A 200 7.01 -18.93 22.90
N GLY A 201 6.90 -17.98 21.96
CA GLY A 201 5.64 -17.30 21.65
C GLY A 201 4.83 -17.96 20.52
N LEU A 202 3.78 -17.27 20.08
CA LEU A 202 2.87 -17.71 19.01
C LEU A 202 2.96 -16.85 17.75
N ALA A 203 3.85 -15.86 17.71
CA ALA A 203 3.96 -14.90 16.62
C ALA A 203 2.62 -14.19 16.27
N ILE A 204 1.74 -14.03 17.27
CA ILE A 204 0.51 -13.22 17.19
C ILE A 204 0.91 -11.80 17.55
N LYS A 205 1.48 -11.09 16.58
CA LYS A 205 2.17 -9.83 16.81
C LYS A 205 1.20 -8.75 17.26
N ASP A 206 1.63 -7.86 18.15
CA ASP A 206 0.87 -6.65 18.47
C ASP A 206 1.00 -5.66 17.29
N PRO A 207 -0.10 -5.33 16.59
CA PRO A 207 -0.03 -4.47 15.40
C PRO A 207 0.38 -3.03 15.72
N VAL A 208 0.25 -2.57 16.97
CA VAL A 208 0.73 -1.23 17.37
C VAL A 208 2.26 -1.19 17.39
N ASP A 209 2.87 -2.25 17.92
CA ASP A 209 4.32 -2.38 18.07
C ASP A 209 5.00 -2.63 16.72
N THR A 210 4.37 -3.40 15.83
CA THR A 210 4.96 -3.73 14.53
C THR A 210 4.90 -2.59 13.52
N ALA A 211 3.93 -1.67 13.63
CA ALA A 211 3.65 -0.67 12.60
C ALA A 211 4.86 0.21 12.24
N GLN A 212 5.52 0.80 13.25
CA GLN A 212 6.68 1.67 13.00
C GLN A 212 7.85 0.86 12.43
N HIS A 213 8.11 -0.31 13.02
CA HIS A 213 9.23 -1.15 12.62
C HIS A 213 9.07 -1.66 11.19
N ALA A 214 7.87 -2.13 10.82
CA ALA A 214 7.56 -2.61 9.47
C ALA A 214 7.74 -1.50 8.42
N PHE A 215 7.31 -0.28 8.72
CA PHE A 215 7.48 0.86 7.82
C PHE A 215 8.96 1.23 7.64
N THR A 216 9.71 1.36 8.75
CA THR A 216 11.14 1.67 8.71
C THR A 216 11.92 0.61 7.94
N LEU A 217 11.70 -0.67 8.26
CA LEU A 217 12.35 -1.78 7.58
C LEU A 217 12.03 -1.81 6.08
N SER A 218 10.78 -1.52 5.70
CA SER A 218 10.37 -1.42 4.30
C SER A 218 11.16 -0.34 3.55
N LYS A 219 11.31 0.84 4.15
CA LYS A 219 12.11 1.94 3.57
C LYS A 219 13.58 1.58 3.44
N GLU A 220 14.16 0.96 4.46
CA GLU A 220 15.57 0.55 4.45
C GLU A 220 15.83 -0.55 3.40
N ALA A 221 14.99 -1.59 3.39
CA ALA A 221 15.12 -2.70 2.45
C ALA A 221 14.95 -2.27 0.98
N THR A 222 14.19 -1.21 0.73
CA THR A 222 13.94 -0.69 -0.62
C THR A 222 14.82 0.51 -0.99
N ALA A 223 15.74 0.93 -0.12
CA ALA A 223 16.53 2.15 -0.31
C ALA A 223 17.43 2.09 -1.56
N VAL A 224 18.10 0.96 -1.78
CA VAL A 224 18.98 0.75 -2.95
C VAL A 224 18.17 0.83 -4.24
N LEU A 225 17.06 0.06 -4.32
CA LEU A 225 16.18 0.05 -5.48
C LEU A 225 15.57 1.44 -5.74
N SER A 226 15.12 2.13 -4.70
CA SER A 226 14.56 3.48 -4.80
C SER A 226 15.60 4.47 -5.34
N SER A 227 16.84 4.38 -4.88
CA SER A 227 17.94 5.22 -5.34
C SER A 227 18.25 4.96 -6.82
N SER A 228 18.33 3.69 -7.22
CA SER A 228 18.56 3.29 -8.62
C SER A 228 17.43 3.73 -9.57
N LEU A 229 16.18 3.68 -9.11
CA LEU A 229 15.03 4.18 -9.88
C LEU A 229 15.06 5.71 -10.03
N GLN A 230 15.56 6.43 -9.03
CA GLN A 230 15.68 7.88 -9.05
C GLN A 230 16.86 8.36 -9.90
N SER A 231 18.04 7.74 -9.80
CA SER A 231 19.16 8.06 -10.71
C SER A 231 18.87 7.55 -12.13
N GLY A 232 18.06 6.48 -12.22
CA GLY A 232 17.61 5.84 -13.45
C GLY A 232 18.73 5.06 -14.13
N GLY A 233 19.39 4.20 -13.34
CA GLY A 233 20.36 3.20 -13.78
C GLY A 233 21.56 3.78 -14.53
N GLU A 234 22.52 4.34 -13.79
CA GLU A 234 23.92 4.35 -14.22
C GLU A 234 24.64 3.14 -13.61
#